data_AF-A0A6J6UFQ2-F1
#
_entry.id   AF-A0A6J6UFQ2-F1
#
_cell.length_a   1.000
_cell.length_b   1.000
_cell.length_c   1.000
_cell.angle_alpha   90.00
_cell.angle_beta   90.00
_cell.angle_gamma   90.00
#
_symmetry.space_group_name_H-M   'P 1'
#
loop_
_entity.id
_entity.type
_entity.pdbx_description
1 polymer ?
#
loop_
_entity_poly.entity_id
_entity_poly.type
_entity_poly.pdbx_seq_one_letter_code
_entity_poly.pdbx_strand_id
1 'polypeptide(L)'
;MFQIFKRKSLIAKLLIVAFTFAVSIGAGSSTPFTPNTGPSLLILGDSITWGSDYFAKAQKLVAGDGQWVNVVLDGQYSRRVAFPTPNTSIRMSGVKSYLKLKAAGLNPDAVIVALGSNDVALETKPEIYEKIIRDLMNTIGNVPVTWLTVNRRDTKAIFARSVVFNTVLVKLTSEYPNLVLSDWSAIINDNPKLMSWDKVHLTPTGYAIRAKSYQSSARDIYERYWIATLPTTTTTAVTTTTTPVATTLPAVTTTLPSDTSTTVATATTIATTTTLASATTTIATATTTTVKTTP
;
A
#
# COMPACT_ATOMS: atom_id res chain seq x y z
N MET A 1 -33.07 -47.69 -21.20
CA MET A 1 -31.69 -48.14 -20.91
C MET A 1 -30.66 -47.15 -21.48
N PHE A 2 -30.68 -45.86 -21.09
CA PHE A 2 -29.77 -44.84 -21.68
C PHE A 2 -29.54 -43.64 -20.75
N GLN A 3 -28.97 -43.84 -19.55
CA GLN A 3 -28.55 -42.70 -18.70
C GLN A 3 -27.36 -42.96 -17.77
N ILE A 4 -26.62 -44.07 -17.94
CA ILE A 4 -25.51 -44.42 -17.02
C ILE A 4 -24.13 -44.01 -17.57
N PHE A 5 -23.97 -43.85 -18.89
CA PHE A 5 -22.66 -43.56 -19.49
C PHE A 5 -22.21 -42.09 -19.42
N LYS A 6 -23.13 -41.11 -19.33
CA LYS A 6 -22.75 -39.67 -19.30
C LYS A 6 -22.20 -39.20 -17.94
N ARG A 7 -22.60 -39.83 -16.82
CA ARG A 7 -22.15 -39.43 -15.47
C ARG A 7 -20.69 -39.78 -15.18
N LYS A 8 -20.20 -40.90 -15.71
CA LYS A 8 -18.79 -41.32 -15.57
C LYS A 8 -17.82 -40.34 -16.26
N SER A 9 -18.23 -39.76 -17.40
CA SER A 9 -17.44 -38.75 -18.12
C SER A 9 -17.34 -37.42 -17.37
N LEU A 10 -18.42 -36.98 -16.71
CA LEU A 10 -18.39 -35.76 -15.89
C LEU A 10 -17.55 -35.93 -14.63
N ILE A 11 -17.64 -37.07 -13.95
CA ILE A 11 -16.86 -37.36 -12.74
C ILE A 11 -15.37 -37.49 -13.09
N ALA A 12 -15.02 -38.14 -14.19
CA ALA A 12 -13.64 -38.21 -14.67
C ALA A 12 -13.08 -36.83 -15.06
N LYS A 13 -13.89 -35.97 -15.71
CA LYS A 13 -13.48 -34.58 -16.02
C LYS A 13 -13.35 -33.71 -14.76
N LEU A 14 -14.25 -33.84 -13.78
CA LEU A 14 -14.15 -33.16 -12.49
C LEU A 14 -12.94 -33.61 -11.69
N LEU A 15 -12.62 -34.91 -11.70
CA LEU A 15 -11.42 -35.45 -11.07
C LEU A 15 -10.15 -34.99 -11.77
N ILE A 16 -10.13 -34.90 -13.11
CA ILE A 16 -8.96 -34.38 -13.85
C ILE A 16 -8.76 -32.88 -13.58
N VAL A 17 -9.83 -32.07 -13.51
CA VAL A 17 -9.73 -30.64 -13.15
C VAL A 17 -9.30 -30.46 -11.69
N ALA A 18 -9.83 -31.26 -10.76
CA ALA A 18 -9.39 -31.25 -9.36
C ALA A 18 -7.93 -31.73 -9.20
N PHE A 19 -7.49 -32.69 -10.01
CA PHE A 19 -6.13 -33.23 -9.98
C PHE A 19 -5.10 -32.32 -10.67
N THR A 20 -5.49 -31.59 -11.73
CA THR A 20 -4.64 -30.52 -12.29
C THR A 20 -4.55 -29.32 -11.35
N PHE A 21 -5.62 -29.00 -10.61
CA PHE A 21 -5.55 -28.04 -9.50
C PHE A 21 -4.63 -28.55 -8.38
N ALA A 22 -4.61 -29.87 -8.13
CA ALA A 22 -3.83 -30.53 -7.07
C ALA A 22 -2.32 -30.67 -7.34
N VAL A 23 -1.91 -30.84 -8.60
CA VAL A 23 -0.49 -31.03 -8.96
C VAL A 23 0.26 -29.69 -9.10
N SER A 24 -0.45 -28.56 -9.24
CA SER A 24 0.15 -27.20 -9.11
C SER A 24 0.29 -26.69 -7.67
N ILE A 25 -0.14 -27.46 -6.65
CA ILE A 25 -0.22 -27.03 -5.24
C ILE A 25 1.14 -26.83 -4.57
N GLY A 26 2.26 -27.26 -5.19
CA GLY A 26 3.59 -27.16 -4.60
C GLY A 26 4.43 -25.92 -4.98
N ALA A 27 4.10 -25.20 -6.05
CA ALA A 27 4.99 -24.18 -6.61
C ALA A 27 4.41 -22.78 -6.41
N GLY A 28 4.92 -22.02 -5.43
CA GLY A 28 4.94 -20.57 -5.57
C GLY A 28 5.78 -20.19 -6.79
N SER A 29 5.50 -19.01 -7.34
CA SER A 29 6.19 -18.46 -8.49
C SER A 29 6.87 -17.16 -8.08
N SER A 30 8.16 -17.06 -8.37
CA SER A 30 8.86 -15.79 -8.47
C SER A 30 9.21 -15.58 -9.92
N THR A 31 8.84 -14.45 -10.50
CA THR A 31 9.25 -14.14 -11.87
C THR A 31 10.76 -13.89 -11.94
N PRO A 32 11.43 -14.24 -13.05
CA PRO A 32 12.85 -13.95 -13.24
C PRO A 32 13.13 -12.45 -13.19
N PHE A 33 14.37 -12.08 -12.84
CA PHE A 33 14.83 -10.70 -12.83
C PHE A 33 16.31 -10.61 -13.17
N THR A 34 16.75 -9.42 -13.57
CA THR A 34 18.16 -9.12 -13.82
C THR A 34 18.66 -8.13 -12.77
N PRO A 35 19.60 -8.54 -11.88
CA PRO A 35 20.13 -7.66 -10.85
C PRO A 35 20.66 -6.32 -11.39
N ASN A 36 20.42 -5.24 -10.65
CA ASN A 36 21.06 -3.92 -10.82
C ASN A 36 20.90 -3.25 -12.21
N THR A 37 19.79 -3.47 -12.91
CA THR A 37 19.57 -2.91 -14.26
C THR A 37 18.73 -1.63 -14.31
N GLY A 38 18.19 -1.17 -13.17
CA GLY A 38 17.39 0.05 -13.06
C GLY A 38 16.26 -0.07 -12.02
N PRO A 39 15.29 0.85 -12.05
CA PRO A 39 14.17 0.88 -11.11
C PRO A 39 13.47 -0.48 -11.04
N SER A 40 13.43 -1.06 -9.86
CA SER A 40 12.95 -2.43 -9.62
C SER A 40 11.78 -2.45 -8.65
N LEU A 41 10.65 -3.02 -9.07
CA LEU A 41 9.46 -3.24 -8.24
C LEU A 41 9.38 -4.70 -7.80
N LEU A 42 9.16 -4.92 -6.50
CA LEU A 42 8.79 -6.23 -5.96
C LEU A 42 7.31 -6.24 -5.56
N ILE A 43 6.54 -7.19 -6.11
CA ILE A 43 5.20 -7.56 -5.63
C ILE A 43 5.34 -8.84 -4.81
N LEU A 44 5.31 -8.71 -3.49
CA LEU A 44 5.49 -9.81 -2.54
C LEU A 44 4.15 -10.25 -1.98
N GLY A 45 3.75 -11.51 -2.20
CA GLY A 45 2.42 -11.96 -1.79
C GLY A 45 2.21 -13.46 -1.60
N ASP A 46 0.97 -13.81 -1.30
CA ASP A 46 0.52 -15.17 -0.98
C ASP A 46 -0.08 -15.93 -2.18
N SER A 47 -0.90 -16.96 -1.94
CA SER A 47 -1.58 -17.76 -2.96
C SER A 47 -2.48 -16.90 -3.87
N ILE A 48 -2.99 -15.78 -3.37
CA ILE A 48 -3.86 -14.91 -4.16
C ILE A 48 -3.02 -14.06 -5.12
N THR A 49 -1.79 -13.74 -4.74
CA THR A 49 -0.81 -13.09 -5.64
C THR A 49 -0.33 -14.05 -6.71
N TRP A 50 0.00 -15.29 -6.34
CA TRP A 50 0.26 -16.37 -7.29
C TRP A 50 -0.88 -16.53 -8.29
N GLY A 51 -2.13 -16.58 -7.81
CA GLY A 51 -3.31 -16.71 -8.67
C GLY A 51 -3.52 -15.50 -9.57
N SER A 52 -3.20 -14.29 -9.10
CA SER A 52 -3.30 -13.07 -9.92
C SER A 52 -2.34 -13.14 -11.11
N ASP A 53 -1.14 -13.69 -10.91
CA ASP A 53 -0.21 -13.89 -12.02
C ASP A 53 -0.62 -15.06 -12.93
N TYR A 54 -0.99 -16.20 -12.35
CA TYR A 54 -1.38 -17.38 -13.10
C TYR A 54 -2.59 -17.11 -14.03
N PHE A 55 -3.67 -16.57 -13.46
CA PHE A 55 -4.95 -16.37 -14.17
C PHE A 55 -5.03 -15.04 -14.94
N ALA A 56 -4.33 -14.00 -14.51
CA ALA A 56 -4.46 -12.66 -15.09
C ALA A 56 -3.14 -12.02 -15.56
N LYS A 57 -2.03 -12.76 -15.54
CA LYS A 57 -0.71 -12.31 -16.00
C LYS A 57 -0.30 -10.99 -15.35
N ALA A 58 -0.56 -10.87 -14.05
CA ALA A 58 -0.34 -9.65 -13.28
C ALA A 58 1.07 -9.06 -13.45
N GLN A 59 2.12 -9.89 -13.45
CA GLN A 59 3.47 -9.37 -13.65
C GLN A 59 3.63 -8.75 -15.03
N LYS A 60 3.16 -9.43 -16.09
CA LYS A 60 3.22 -8.92 -17.46
C LYS A 60 2.39 -7.66 -17.62
N LEU A 61 1.23 -7.58 -16.98
CA LEU A 61 0.37 -6.41 -16.99
C LEU A 61 1.08 -5.19 -16.38
N VAL A 62 1.71 -5.36 -15.22
CA VAL A 62 2.47 -4.29 -14.54
C VAL A 62 3.71 -3.90 -15.34
N ALA A 63 4.47 -4.87 -15.84
CA ALA A 63 5.65 -4.61 -16.68
C ALA A 63 5.29 -3.91 -18.01
N GLY A 64 4.07 -4.11 -18.51
CA GLY A 64 3.57 -3.48 -19.72
C GLY A 64 3.45 -1.96 -19.65
N ASP A 65 3.40 -1.37 -18.45
CA ASP A 65 3.40 0.08 -18.27
C ASP A 65 4.78 0.72 -18.55
N GLY A 66 5.85 -0.09 -18.59
CA GLY A 66 7.20 0.35 -18.99
C GLY A 66 7.92 1.28 -18.00
N GLN A 67 7.33 1.55 -16.83
CA GLN A 67 7.92 2.42 -15.81
C GLN A 67 9.06 1.74 -15.04
N TRP A 68 8.89 0.45 -14.74
CA TRP A 68 9.84 -0.35 -13.97
C TRP A 68 10.68 -1.21 -14.90
N VAL A 69 12.00 -1.15 -14.74
CA VAL A 69 12.93 -1.99 -15.52
C VAL A 69 12.80 -3.45 -15.10
N ASN A 70 12.69 -3.70 -13.79
CA ASN A 70 12.36 -5.01 -13.26
C ASN A 70 11.02 -4.98 -12.53
N VAL A 71 10.14 -5.91 -12.89
CA VAL A 71 8.95 -6.22 -12.10
C VAL A 71 9.05 -7.66 -11.66
N VAL A 72 9.29 -7.86 -10.36
CA VAL A 72 9.35 -9.17 -9.74
C VAL A 72 8.05 -9.43 -9.02
N LEU A 73 7.29 -10.44 -9.44
CA LEU A 73 6.13 -10.93 -8.70
C LEU A 73 6.50 -12.24 -8.04
N ASP A 74 6.52 -12.23 -6.70
CA ASP A 74 6.80 -13.39 -5.86
C ASP A 74 5.54 -13.76 -5.07
N GLY A 75 4.79 -14.74 -5.59
CA GLY A 75 3.57 -15.28 -4.99
C GLY A 75 3.75 -16.73 -4.55
N GLN A 76 3.35 -17.08 -3.33
CA GLN A 76 3.51 -18.44 -2.80
C GLN A 76 2.32 -18.87 -1.97
N TYR A 77 1.92 -20.12 -2.19
CA TYR A 77 0.89 -20.78 -1.41
C TYR A 77 1.14 -20.67 0.09
N SER A 78 0.08 -20.32 0.83
CA SER A 78 0.08 -20.26 2.28
C SER A 78 1.13 -19.31 2.90
N ARG A 79 1.75 -18.44 2.10
CA ARG A 79 2.72 -17.46 2.60
C ARG A 79 2.04 -16.49 3.55
N ARG A 80 2.71 -16.28 4.68
CA ARG A 80 2.39 -15.34 5.75
C ARG A 80 3.30 -14.12 5.65
N VAL A 81 2.97 -13.04 6.36
CA VAL A 81 3.87 -11.89 6.52
C VAL A 81 5.20 -12.34 7.12
N ALA A 82 5.12 -12.94 8.31
CA ALA A 82 6.22 -13.56 9.02
C ALA A 82 5.66 -14.64 9.97
N PHE A 83 6.53 -15.32 10.71
CA PHE A 83 6.10 -16.24 11.77
C PHE A 83 6.42 -15.62 13.13
N PRO A 84 5.48 -15.62 14.10
CA PRO A 84 5.75 -15.08 15.42
C PRO A 84 6.81 -15.88 16.18
N THR A 85 6.91 -17.18 15.88
CA THR A 85 7.95 -18.10 16.35
C THR A 85 8.96 -18.38 15.23
N PRO A 86 10.21 -18.77 15.57
CA PRO A 86 11.18 -19.20 14.58
C PRO A 86 10.62 -20.35 13.74
N ASN A 87 10.39 -20.09 12.46
CA ASN A 87 10.05 -21.11 11.46
C ASN A 87 11.23 -21.21 10.50
N THR A 88 11.64 -22.42 10.11
CA THR A 88 12.72 -22.63 9.13
C THR A 88 12.27 -22.40 7.69
N SER A 89 10.96 -22.40 7.39
CA SER A 89 10.46 -22.25 6.02
C SER A 89 10.69 -20.85 5.44
N ILE A 90 11.53 -20.78 4.41
CA ILE A 90 11.76 -19.55 3.64
C ILE A 90 10.53 -19.19 2.80
N ARG A 91 9.90 -20.19 2.18
CA ARG A 91 8.79 -19.98 1.23
C ARG A 91 7.56 -19.39 1.91
N MET A 92 7.26 -19.85 3.11
CA MET A 92 6.01 -19.53 3.80
C MET A 92 6.07 -18.19 4.55
N SER A 93 7.22 -17.51 4.55
CA SER A 93 7.44 -16.22 5.23
C SER A 93 7.80 -15.14 4.22
N GLY A 94 7.04 -14.04 4.20
CA GLY A 94 7.33 -12.86 3.41
C GLY A 94 8.70 -12.28 3.74
N VAL A 95 9.02 -12.12 5.03
CA VAL A 95 10.34 -11.66 5.52
C VAL A 95 11.47 -12.49 4.94
N LYS A 96 11.37 -13.83 5.04
CA LYS A 96 12.44 -14.71 4.54
C LYS A 96 12.51 -14.74 3.01
N SER A 97 11.38 -14.64 2.32
CA SER A 97 11.36 -14.56 0.85
C SER A 97 12.02 -13.28 0.36
N TYR A 98 11.72 -12.13 1.00
CA TYR A 98 12.36 -10.86 0.71
C TYR A 98 13.88 -10.94 0.89
N LEU A 99 14.35 -11.45 2.04
CA LEU A 99 15.78 -11.63 2.30
C LEU A 99 16.44 -12.57 1.29
N LYS A 100 15.77 -13.64 0.89
CA LYS A 100 16.27 -14.55 -0.15
C LYS A 100 16.43 -13.83 -1.50
N LEU A 101 15.45 -13.03 -1.91
CA LEU A 101 15.51 -12.28 -3.16
C LEU A 101 16.61 -11.21 -3.13
N LYS A 102 16.77 -10.51 -2.00
CA LYS A 102 17.89 -9.59 -1.76
C LYS A 102 19.24 -10.30 -1.87
N ALA A 103 19.39 -11.47 -1.24
CA ALA A 103 20.61 -12.27 -1.34
C ALA A 103 20.89 -12.78 -2.76
N ALA A 104 19.85 -12.94 -3.58
CA ALA A 104 19.96 -13.27 -5.00
C ALA A 104 20.22 -12.04 -5.91
N GLY A 105 20.39 -10.85 -5.33
CA GLY A 105 20.74 -9.61 -6.04
C GLY A 105 19.55 -8.72 -6.40
N LEU A 106 18.32 -9.04 -5.99
CA LEU A 106 17.19 -8.10 -6.16
C LEU A 106 17.31 -6.98 -5.13
N ASN A 107 17.55 -5.76 -5.57
CA ASN A 107 17.45 -4.58 -4.71
C ASN A 107 16.22 -3.76 -5.13
N PRO A 108 15.02 -4.03 -4.57
CA PRO A 108 13.81 -3.35 -5.01
C PRO A 108 13.84 -1.89 -4.56
N ASP A 109 13.49 -1.00 -5.48
CA ASP A 109 13.32 0.43 -5.27
C ASP A 109 11.93 0.76 -4.72
N ALA A 110 10.99 -0.17 -4.85
CA ALA A 110 9.66 -0.09 -4.27
C ALA A 110 9.07 -1.48 -4.04
N VAL A 111 8.14 -1.60 -3.09
CA VAL A 111 7.51 -2.88 -2.74
C VAL A 111 5.99 -2.76 -2.66
N ILE A 112 5.29 -3.65 -3.35
CA ILE A 112 3.85 -3.91 -3.12
C ILE A 112 3.75 -5.16 -2.24
N VAL A 113 3.17 -5.02 -1.06
CA VAL A 113 2.92 -6.12 -0.12
C VAL A 113 1.47 -6.58 -0.22
N ALA A 114 1.29 -7.85 -0.52
CA ALA A 114 0.00 -8.50 -0.70
C ALA A 114 -0.08 -9.76 0.18
N LEU A 115 0.17 -9.56 1.47
CA LEU A 115 0.25 -10.57 2.53
C LEU A 115 -0.69 -10.24 3.70
N GLY A 116 -0.98 -11.25 4.52
CA GLY A 116 -1.80 -11.15 5.73
C GLY A 116 -3.02 -12.09 5.73
N SER A 117 -3.48 -12.54 4.56
CA SER A 117 -4.64 -13.44 4.44
C SER A 117 -4.45 -14.78 5.17
N ASN A 118 -3.22 -15.29 5.21
CA ASN A 118 -2.90 -16.52 5.94
C ASN A 118 -2.62 -16.27 7.42
N ASP A 119 -2.18 -15.07 7.78
CA ASP A 119 -1.96 -14.67 9.16
C ASP A 119 -3.27 -14.57 9.92
N VAL A 120 -4.31 -13.94 9.35
CA VAL A 120 -5.63 -13.82 10.00
C VAL A 120 -6.36 -15.15 10.18
N ALA A 121 -5.93 -16.18 9.46
CA ALA A 121 -6.46 -17.53 9.60
C ALA A 121 -5.88 -18.28 10.81
N LEU A 122 -4.64 -17.95 11.18
CA LEU A 122 -3.86 -18.68 12.19
C LEU A 122 -3.70 -17.89 13.48
N GLU A 123 -3.56 -16.57 13.38
CA GLU A 123 -3.38 -15.68 14.50
C GLU A 123 -4.70 -15.01 14.89
N THR A 124 -4.80 -14.60 16.15
CA THR A 124 -6.00 -13.97 16.69
C THR A 124 -5.70 -12.66 17.42
N LYS A 125 -4.43 -12.34 17.59
CA LYS A 125 -3.92 -11.34 18.54
C LYS A 125 -3.38 -10.12 17.79
N PRO A 126 -3.91 -8.90 18.05
CA PRO A 126 -3.42 -7.68 17.42
C PRO A 126 -1.91 -7.46 17.59
N GLU A 127 -1.36 -7.76 18.77
CA GLU A 127 0.07 -7.62 19.08
C GLU A 127 0.96 -8.52 18.21
N ILE A 128 0.43 -9.67 17.76
CA ILE A 128 1.14 -10.54 16.82
C ILE A 128 1.15 -9.94 15.42
N TYR A 129 0.04 -9.34 14.98
CA TYR A 129 0.00 -8.61 13.71
C TYR A 129 0.97 -7.44 13.71
N GLU A 130 1.01 -6.66 14.79
CA GLU A 130 1.98 -5.56 14.94
C GLU A 130 3.41 -6.08 14.80
N LYS A 131 3.76 -7.15 15.52
CA LYS A 131 5.09 -7.74 15.47
C LYS A 131 5.51 -8.16 14.06
N ILE A 132 4.66 -8.91 13.36
CA ILE A 132 5.02 -9.44 12.02
C ILE A 132 5.02 -8.35 10.94
N ILE A 133 4.13 -7.36 11.02
CA ILE A 133 4.12 -6.23 10.08
C ILE A 133 5.39 -5.41 10.24
N ARG A 134 5.77 -5.09 11.49
CA ARG A 134 7.03 -4.39 11.79
C ARG A 134 8.25 -5.16 11.31
N ASP A 135 8.28 -6.48 11.52
CA ASP A 135 9.38 -7.33 11.07
C ASP A 135 9.57 -7.21 9.56
N LEU A 136 8.48 -7.26 8.77
CA LEU A 136 8.55 -7.08 7.33
C LEU A 136 8.92 -5.65 6.92
N MET A 137 8.31 -4.62 7.52
CA MET A 137 8.62 -3.22 7.19
C MET A 137 10.09 -2.87 7.50
N ASN A 138 10.60 -3.30 8.65
CA ASN A 138 12.00 -3.11 9.03
C ASN A 138 12.95 -3.88 8.09
N THR A 139 12.54 -5.08 7.66
CA THR A 139 13.30 -5.88 6.69
C THR A 139 13.33 -5.24 5.31
N ILE A 140 12.24 -4.62 4.87
CA ILE A 140 12.16 -3.89 3.60
C ILE A 140 13.06 -2.66 3.63
N GLY A 141 13.02 -1.89 4.72
CA GLY A 141 13.77 -0.65 4.88
C GLY A 141 13.00 0.56 4.35
N ASN A 142 13.73 1.57 3.87
CA ASN A 142 13.19 2.92 3.62
C ASN A 142 12.68 3.15 2.18
N VAL A 143 12.47 2.10 1.40
CA VAL A 143 11.89 2.23 0.06
C VAL A 143 10.37 2.43 0.16
N PRO A 144 9.71 3.11 -0.80
CA PRO A 144 8.25 3.19 -0.83
C PRO A 144 7.60 1.81 -0.74
N VAL A 145 6.54 1.71 0.06
CA VAL A 145 5.72 0.51 0.22
C VAL A 145 4.24 0.83 -0.04
N THR A 146 3.57 -0.04 -0.79
CA THR A 146 2.11 -0.12 -0.84
C THR A 146 1.66 -1.45 -0.26
N TRP A 147 0.81 -1.46 0.76
CA TRP A 147 0.28 -2.70 1.35
C TRP A 147 -1.22 -2.83 1.08
N LEU A 148 -1.63 -3.96 0.49
CA LEU A 148 -3.04 -4.25 0.25
C LEU A 148 -3.75 -4.69 1.54
N THR A 149 -4.86 -4.04 1.91
CA THR A 149 -5.69 -4.49 3.03
C THR A 149 -6.25 -5.90 2.78
N VAL A 150 -6.45 -6.67 3.85
CA VAL A 150 -6.86 -8.08 3.79
C VAL A 150 -8.38 -8.18 3.86
N ASN A 151 -8.94 -9.12 3.10
CA ASN A 151 -10.37 -9.46 3.20
C ASN A 151 -10.60 -10.96 3.02
N ARG A 152 -10.14 -11.73 4.01
CA ARG A 152 -10.44 -13.16 4.10
C ARG A 152 -11.70 -13.36 4.94
N ARG A 153 -12.67 -14.12 4.44
CA ARG A 153 -14.02 -14.19 5.03
C ARG A 153 -14.67 -15.57 4.95
N ASP A 154 -13.85 -16.62 4.96
CA ASP A 154 -14.30 -18.02 5.02
C ASP A 154 -15.14 -18.33 6.27
N THR A 155 -14.87 -17.65 7.38
CA THR A 155 -15.73 -17.68 8.58
C THR A 155 -15.97 -16.27 9.13
N LYS A 156 -17.04 -16.10 9.95
CA LYS A 156 -17.30 -14.83 10.65
C LYS A 156 -16.12 -14.40 11.53
N ALA A 157 -15.48 -15.36 12.20
CA ALA A 157 -14.32 -15.10 13.05
C ALA A 157 -13.11 -14.61 12.24
N ILE A 158 -12.82 -15.25 11.10
CA ILE A 158 -11.71 -14.84 10.22
C ILE A 158 -11.98 -13.49 9.56
N PHE A 159 -13.24 -13.20 9.21
CA PHE A 159 -13.61 -11.87 8.72
C PHE A 159 -13.35 -10.78 9.78
N ALA A 160 -13.76 -11.01 11.03
CA ALA A 160 -13.46 -10.08 12.12
C ALA A 160 -11.94 -9.89 12.32
N ARG A 161 -11.15 -10.96 12.17
CA ARG A 161 -9.68 -10.89 12.22
C ARG A 161 -9.08 -10.11 11.06
N SER A 162 -9.65 -10.18 9.85
CA SER A 162 -9.25 -9.33 8.72
C SER A 162 -9.45 -7.85 9.03
N VAL A 163 -10.58 -7.49 9.67
CA VAL A 163 -10.82 -6.11 10.13
C VAL A 163 -9.76 -5.69 11.14
N VAL A 164 -9.47 -6.52 12.15
CA VAL A 164 -8.43 -6.23 13.16
C VAL A 164 -7.05 -6.06 12.53
N PHE A 165 -6.66 -6.94 11.59
CA PHE A 165 -5.39 -6.83 10.88
C PHE A 165 -5.28 -5.52 10.10
N ASN A 166 -6.34 -5.12 9.40
CA ASN A 166 -6.37 -3.87 8.66
C ASN A 166 -6.30 -2.64 9.58
N THR A 167 -6.98 -2.69 10.74
CA THR A 167 -6.86 -1.63 11.76
C THR A 167 -5.43 -1.50 12.26
N VAL A 168 -4.72 -2.63 12.47
CA VAL A 168 -3.30 -2.62 12.83
C VAL A 168 -2.45 -2.03 11.71
N LEU A 169 -2.69 -2.39 10.44
CA LEU A 169 -2.00 -1.78 9.30
C LEU A 169 -2.18 -0.26 9.27
N VAL A 170 -3.40 0.24 9.45
CA VAL A 170 -3.70 1.68 9.50
C VAL A 170 -2.97 2.35 10.66
N LYS A 171 -2.98 1.75 11.85
CA LYS A 171 -2.22 2.27 13.00
C LYS A 171 -0.73 2.43 12.66
N LEU A 172 -0.13 1.47 11.96
CA LEU A 172 1.31 1.47 11.69
C LEU A 172 1.73 2.47 10.59
N THR A 173 0.81 3.07 9.83
CA THR A 173 1.18 4.07 8.81
C THR A 173 1.78 5.34 9.42
N SER A 174 1.46 5.67 10.68
CA SER A 174 2.12 6.80 11.37
C SER A 174 3.57 6.50 11.74
N GLU A 175 3.95 5.22 11.81
CA GLU A 175 5.29 4.78 12.20
C GLU A 175 6.19 4.53 11.00
N TYR A 176 5.58 4.24 9.85
CA TYR A 176 6.26 4.01 8.58
C TYR A 176 5.78 5.03 7.54
N PRO A 177 6.42 6.21 7.42
CA PRO A 177 6.00 7.24 6.47
C PRO A 177 6.16 6.80 4.99
N ASN A 178 6.95 5.76 4.74
CA ASN A 178 7.08 5.13 3.43
C ASN A 178 5.94 4.13 3.11
N LEU A 179 5.05 3.83 4.06
CA LEU A 179 3.93 2.91 3.90
C LEU A 179 2.63 3.62 3.51
N VAL A 180 2.04 3.22 2.40
CA VAL A 180 0.68 3.60 1.97
C VAL A 180 -0.18 2.34 1.83
N LEU A 181 -1.47 2.45 2.12
CA LEU A 181 -2.41 1.33 2.00
C LEU A 181 -3.18 1.39 0.68
N SER A 182 -3.38 0.21 0.08
CA SER A 182 -4.31 0.01 -1.04
C SER A 182 -5.52 -0.76 -0.52
N ASP A 183 -6.70 -0.17 -0.58
CA ASP A 183 -7.89 -0.72 0.09
C ASP A 183 -8.58 -1.83 -0.72
N TRP A 184 -7.90 -2.97 -0.82
CA TRP A 184 -8.45 -4.18 -1.41
C TRP A 184 -9.68 -4.71 -0.66
N SER A 185 -9.76 -4.45 0.64
CA SER A 185 -10.90 -4.85 1.47
C SER A 185 -12.19 -4.16 1.04
N ALA A 186 -12.15 -2.85 0.78
CA ALA A 186 -13.31 -2.13 0.22
C ALA A 186 -13.77 -2.73 -1.12
N ILE A 187 -12.83 -3.00 -2.04
CA ILE A 187 -13.15 -3.60 -3.35
C ILE A 187 -13.94 -4.91 -3.19
N ILE A 188 -13.52 -5.78 -2.28
CA ILE A 188 -14.20 -7.05 -2.00
C ILE A 188 -15.52 -6.86 -1.24
N ASN A 189 -15.62 -5.87 -0.35
CA ASN A 189 -16.87 -5.54 0.34
C ASN A 189 -17.95 -5.11 -0.66
N ASP A 190 -17.58 -4.25 -1.60
CA ASP A 190 -18.50 -3.74 -2.62
C ASP A 190 -18.82 -4.79 -3.69
N ASN A 191 -17.91 -5.76 -3.89
CA ASN A 191 -18.02 -6.77 -4.95
C ASN A 191 -17.74 -8.18 -4.43
N PRO A 192 -18.57 -8.74 -3.52
CA PRO A 192 -18.31 -10.05 -2.91
C PRO A 192 -18.25 -11.20 -3.94
N LYS A 193 -18.89 -11.03 -5.11
CA LYS A 193 -18.84 -11.97 -6.24
C LYS A 193 -17.45 -12.16 -6.87
N LEU A 194 -16.49 -11.29 -6.55
CA LEU A 194 -15.10 -11.44 -6.98
C LEU A 194 -14.40 -12.58 -6.23
N MET A 195 -14.91 -12.99 -5.07
CA MET A 195 -14.39 -14.13 -4.32
C MET A 195 -14.96 -15.44 -4.86
N SER A 196 -14.13 -16.48 -4.81
CA SER A 196 -14.55 -17.85 -5.05
C SER A 196 -15.44 -18.34 -3.90
N TRP A 197 -16.00 -19.54 -4.06
CA TRP A 197 -16.89 -20.19 -3.10
C TRP A 197 -16.24 -20.39 -1.72
N ASP A 198 -14.90 -20.53 -1.68
CA ASP A 198 -14.13 -20.71 -0.44
C ASP A 198 -13.95 -19.41 0.35
N LYS A 199 -14.28 -18.25 -0.24
CA LYS A 199 -14.14 -16.92 0.37
C LYS A 199 -12.71 -16.60 0.85
N VAL A 200 -11.72 -17.20 0.21
CA VAL A 200 -10.29 -16.92 0.38
C VAL A 200 -9.70 -16.54 -0.96
N HIS A 201 -9.92 -17.37 -1.98
CA HIS A 201 -9.41 -17.16 -3.32
C HIS A 201 -10.41 -16.38 -4.18
N LEU A 202 -9.96 -15.96 -5.35
CA LEU A 202 -10.74 -15.13 -6.26
C LEU A 202 -11.31 -15.96 -7.41
N THR A 203 -12.38 -15.46 -8.01
CA THR A 203 -12.81 -15.90 -9.34
C THR A 203 -11.79 -15.41 -10.38
N PRO A 204 -11.83 -15.92 -11.64
CA PRO A 204 -11.00 -15.36 -12.71
C PRO A 204 -11.17 -13.85 -12.88
N THR A 205 -12.40 -13.34 -12.77
CA THR A 205 -12.69 -11.90 -12.77
C THR A 205 -12.06 -11.20 -11.57
N GLY A 206 -12.15 -11.76 -10.37
CA GLY A 206 -11.50 -11.21 -9.18
C GLY A 206 -9.98 -11.13 -9.32
N TYR A 207 -9.34 -12.15 -9.89
CA TYR A 207 -7.90 -12.11 -10.19
C TYR A 207 -7.55 -11.04 -11.21
N ALA A 208 -8.37 -10.84 -12.25
CA ALA A 208 -8.17 -9.76 -13.21
C ALA A 208 -8.29 -8.36 -12.57
N ILE A 209 -9.24 -8.18 -11.65
CA ILE A 209 -9.38 -6.93 -10.89
C ILE A 209 -8.17 -6.73 -9.98
N ARG A 210 -7.71 -7.76 -9.26
CA ARG A 210 -6.53 -7.67 -8.40
C ARG A 210 -5.25 -7.37 -9.18
N ALA A 211 -5.09 -7.95 -10.37
CA ALA A 211 -3.98 -7.63 -11.27
C ALA A 211 -3.98 -6.15 -11.67
N LYS A 212 -5.16 -5.58 -11.98
CA LYS A 212 -5.31 -4.14 -12.23
C LYS A 212 -5.02 -3.30 -10.99
N SER A 213 -5.39 -3.76 -9.80
CA SER A 213 -5.01 -3.10 -8.54
C SER A 213 -3.48 -3.06 -8.37
N TYR A 214 -2.76 -4.15 -8.68
CA TYR A 214 -1.30 -4.13 -8.70
C TYR A 214 -0.74 -3.15 -9.72
N GLN A 215 -1.30 -3.11 -10.92
CA GLN A 215 -0.89 -2.18 -11.97
C GLN A 215 -1.08 -0.72 -11.52
N SER A 216 -2.24 -0.37 -10.94
CA SER A 216 -2.47 0.97 -10.39
C SER A 216 -1.52 1.29 -9.24
N SER A 217 -1.37 0.40 -8.27
CA SER A 217 -0.43 0.58 -7.16
C SER A 217 1.03 0.71 -7.63
N ALA A 218 1.40 0.06 -8.74
CA ALA A 218 2.73 0.15 -9.34
C ALA A 218 2.97 1.52 -9.98
N ARG A 219 1.96 2.14 -10.59
CA ARG A 219 2.04 3.53 -11.06
C ARG A 219 2.14 4.51 -9.90
N ASP A 220 1.27 4.37 -8.90
CA ASP A 220 1.22 5.29 -7.76
C ASP A 220 2.50 5.25 -6.92
N ILE A 221 3.11 4.07 -6.78
CA ILE A 221 4.37 3.92 -6.03
C ILE A 221 5.60 4.37 -6.83
N TYR A 222 5.52 4.36 -8.17
CA TYR A 222 6.59 4.87 -9.03
C TYR A 222 6.78 6.37 -8.85
N GLU A 223 5.69 7.13 -8.77
CA GLU A 223 5.74 8.58 -8.49
C GLU A 223 6.43 8.87 -7.15
N ARG A 224 6.13 8.08 -6.11
CA ARG A 224 6.79 8.22 -4.80
C ARG A 224 8.27 7.87 -4.84
N TYR A 225 8.64 6.83 -5.59
CA TYR A 225 10.04 6.47 -5.83
C TYR A 225 10.77 7.62 -6.55
N TRP A 226 10.17 8.16 -7.61
CA TRP A 226 10.74 9.26 -8.38
C TRP A 226 10.96 10.49 -7.51
N ILE A 227 9.95 10.89 -6.73
CA ILE A 227 10.05 12.01 -5.78
C ILE A 227 11.16 11.79 -4.75
N ALA A 228 11.29 10.58 -4.21
CA ALA A 228 12.30 10.26 -3.21
C ALA A 228 13.74 10.20 -3.77
N THR A 229 13.90 10.05 -5.08
CA THR A 229 15.21 9.89 -5.75
C THR A 229 15.63 11.10 -6.59
N LEU A 230 14.74 12.08 -6.79
CA LEU A 230 15.10 13.35 -7.40
C LEU A 230 16.20 14.05 -6.59
N PRO A 231 17.27 14.55 -7.24
CA PRO A 231 18.28 15.32 -6.54
C PRO A 231 17.67 16.61 -6.01
N THR A 232 17.60 16.75 -4.68
CA THR A 232 17.22 18.01 -4.04
C THR A 232 18.24 19.07 -4.42
N THR A 233 17.85 20.01 -5.27
CA THR A 233 18.69 21.18 -5.57
C THR A 233 18.61 22.10 -4.37
N THR A 234 19.51 21.92 -3.40
CA THR A 234 19.66 22.85 -2.28
C THR A 234 20.12 24.18 -2.84
N THR A 235 19.19 25.12 -3.01
CA THR A 235 19.54 26.50 -3.31
C THR A 235 20.10 27.10 -2.02
N THR A 236 21.42 27.12 -1.90
CA THR A 236 22.10 27.91 -0.86
C THR A 236 21.73 29.38 -1.11
N ALA A 237 20.80 29.91 -0.32
CA ALA A 237 20.50 31.33 -0.31
C ALA A 237 21.78 32.07 0.11
N VAL A 238 22.41 32.77 -0.83
CA VAL A 238 23.48 33.71 -0.52
C VAL A 238 22.82 34.88 0.18
N THR A 239 22.90 34.92 1.51
CA THR A 239 22.53 36.09 2.29
C THR A 239 23.45 37.23 1.86
N THR A 240 22.95 38.11 1.00
CA THR A 240 23.65 39.34 0.65
C THR A 240 23.40 40.33 1.78
N THR A 241 24.34 40.44 2.70
CA THR A 241 24.31 41.45 3.77
C THR A 241 24.53 42.82 3.13
N THR A 242 23.46 43.53 2.78
CA THR A 242 23.53 44.95 2.46
C THR A 242 23.70 45.74 3.75
N THR A 243 24.89 46.28 3.98
CA THR A 243 25.16 47.22 5.07
C THR A 243 24.29 48.47 4.89
N PRO A 244 23.41 48.84 5.83
CA PRO A 244 22.68 50.09 5.73
C PRO A 244 23.66 51.25 5.93
N VAL A 245 23.81 52.09 4.90
CA VAL A 245 24.48 53.39 5.03
C VAL A 245 23.58 54.29 5.86
N ALA A 246 24.03 54.61 7.07
CA ALA A 246 23.36 55.54 7.96
C ALA A 246 23.32 56.93 7.32
N THR A 247 22.13 57.40 6.97
CA THR A 247 21.90 58.79 6.55
C THR A 247 21.63 59.61 7.80
N THR A 248 22.54 60.51 8.16
CA THR A 248 22.37 61.41 9.31
C THR A 248 21.39 62.54 8.96
N LEU A 249 20.15 62.46 9.48
CA LEU A 249 19.24 63.61 9.51
C LEU A 249 19.56 64.50 10.72
N PRO A 250 19.52 65.84 10.58
CA PRO A 250 19.69 66.76 11.71
C PRO A 250 18.51 66.69 12.68
N ALA A 251 18.83 66.81 13.98
CA ALA A 251 17.88 66.78 15.09
C ALA A 251 16.96 68.01 15.06
N VAL A 252 15.65 67.78 15.08
CA VAL A 252 14.64 68.81 15.36
C VAL A 252 14.27 68.71 16.83
N THR A 253 14.69 69.72 17.60
CA THR A 253 14.27 69.92 18.99
C THR A 253 12.84 70.45 19.00
N THR A 254 11.89 69.70 19.57
CA THR A 254 10.56 70.23 19.89
C THR A 254 10.30 70.01 21.37
N THR A 255 10.05 71.11 22.07
CA THR A 255 9.81 71.19 23.51
C THR A 255 8.40 70.73 23.88
N LEU A 256 8.33 70.03 25.01
CA LEU A 256 7.13 69.53 25.70
C LEU A 256 6.23 70.68 26.22
N PRO A 257 4.95 70.40 26.46
CA PRO A 257 4.41 70.73 27.78
C PRO A 257 3.74 69.52 28.47
N SER A 258 3.93 69.51 29.78
CA SER A 258 3.44 68.56 30.76
C SER A 258 1.91 68.46 30.81
N ASP A 259 1.40 67.26 31.12
CA ASP A 259 0.27 67.12 32.05
C ASP A 259 0.17 65.74 32.73
N THR A 260 0.30 65.79 34.05
CA THR A 260 -0.50 65.17 35.12
C THR A 260 -1.07 63.73 34.99
N SER A 261 -0.38 62.81 35.68
CA SER A 261 -0.85 61.72 36.59
C SER A 261 -2.24 61.07 36.42
N THR A 262 -2.28 59.74 36.23
CA THR A 262 -3.02 58.82 37.14
C THR A 262 -2.64 57.34 36.93
N THR A 263 -2.41 56.66 38.04
CA THR A 263 -2.12 55.24 38.25
C THR A 263 -3.35 54.34 38.05
N VAL A 264 -3.22 53.22 37.33
CA VAL A 264 -3.98 51.97 37.59
C VAL A 264 -3.10 50.76 37.22
N ALA A 265 -3.21 49.72 38.05
CA ALA A 265 -2.36 48.55 38.13
C ALA A 265 -2.89 47.31 37.37
N THR A 266 -1.98 46.33 37.24
CA THR A 266 -2.21 44.87 37.39
C THR A 266 -2.41 43.98 36.14
N ALA A 267 -1.36 43.19 35.92
CA ALA A 267 -1.25 41.75 35.60
C ALA A 267 -2.01 41.11 34.41
N THR A 268 -1.19 40.78 33.40
CA THR A 268 -0.98 39.45 32.79
C THR A 268 -2.16 38.48 32.69
N THR A 269 -2.74 38.37 31.49
CA THR A 269 -3.44 37.15 31.02
C THR A 269 -2.77 36.66 29.74
N ILE A 270 -2.16 35.48 29.78
CA ILE A 270 -1.66 34.78 28.59
C ILE A 270 -2.86 34.08 27.93
N ALA A 271 -3.27 34.58 26.77
CA ALA A 271 -4.23 33.90 25.91
C ALA A 271 -3.47 33.01 24.91
N THR A 272 -3.55 31.69 25.08
CA THR A 272 -3.09 30.73 24.07
C THR A 272 -4.24 30.45 23.10
N THR A 273 -4.28 31.18 21.99
CA THR A 273 -5.13 30.88 20.84
C THR A 273 -4.62 29.62 20.15
N THR A 274 -5.42 28.54 20.16
CA THR A 274 -5.27 27.43 19.20
C THR A 274 -6.53 27.40 18.35
N THR A 275 -6.49 28.09 17.21
CA THR A 275 -7.52 27.97 16.16
C THR A 275 -7.28 26.72 15.34
N LEU A 276 -8.19 25.74 15.46
CA LEU A 276 -8.35 24.67 14.48
C LEU A 276 -8.87 25.25 13.18
N ALA A 277 -8.11 25.14 12.10
CA ALA A 277 -8.60 25.36 10.74
C ALA A 277 -9.17 24.04 10.20
N SER A 278 -10.50 23.91 10.19
CA SER A 278 -11.21 22.89 9.41
C SER A 278 -11.45 23.42 8.00
N ALA A 279 -10.73 22.88 7.01
CA ALA A 279 -11.00 23.15 5.60
C ALA A 279 -12.09 22.19 5.10
N THR A 280 -13.32 22.69 4.97
CA THR A 280 -14.40 22.01 4.24
C THR A 280 -14.21 22.30 2.75
N THR A 281 -13.89 21.28 1.96
CA THR A 281 -13.85 21.39 0.50
C THR A 281 -15.23 21.10 -0.06
N THR A 282 -15.91 22.13 -0.55
CA THR A 282 -17.16 22.01 -1.32
C THR A 282 -16.83 21.61 -2.76
N ILE A 283 -17.25 20.42 -3.18
CA ILE A 283 -17.16 19.97 -4.58
C ILE A 283 -18.36 20.54 -5.34
N ALA A 284 -18.09 21.47 -6.26
CA ALA A 284 -19.09 21.93 -7.23
C ALA A 284 -19.34 20.85 -8.28
N THR A 285 -20.60 20.40 -8.39
CA THR A 285 -21.04 19.48 -9.44
C THR A 285 -21.46 20.30 -10.66
N ALA A 286 -20.74 20.17 -11.78
CA ALA A 286 -21.15 20.73 -13.05
C ALA A 286 -22.15 19.78 -13.73
N THR A 287 -23.40 20.22 -13.89
CA THR A 287 -24.44 19.50 -14.66
C THR A 287 -24.49 20.06 -16.07
N THR A 288 -24.00 19.29 -17.04
CA THR A 288 -24.14 19.62 -18.46
C THR A 288 -25.52 19.17 -18.95
N THR A 289 -26.38 20.13 -19.31
CA THR A 289 -27.66 19.85 -19.95
C THR A 289 -27.49 19.89 -21.47
N THR A 290 -27.67 18.76 -22.13
CA THR A 290 -27.68 18.67 -23.60
C THR A 290 -29.08 19.02 -24.13
N VAL A 291 -29.20 20.13 -24.85
CA VAL A 291 -30.42 20.48 -25.58
C VAL A 291 -30.49 19.66 -26.86
N LYS A 292 -31.56 18.88 -27.00
CA LYS A 292 -31.88 18.10 -28.20
C LYS A 292 -32.66 18.97 -29.17
N THR A 293 -32.05 19.41 -30.26
CA THR A 293 -32.77 19.90 -31.42
C THR A 293 -33.20 18.71 -32.28
N THR A 294 -34.47 18.66 -32.65
CA THR A 294 -35.07 17.67 -33.56
C THR A 294 -35.45 18.45 -34.83
N PRO A 295 -35.31 17.85 -36.04
CA PRO A 295 -35.32 18.57 -37.32
C PRO A 295 -36.62 19.30 -37.64
#